data_AF-A0AAQ4RED7-F1
#
_entry.id   AF-A0AAQ4RED7-F1
#
_cell.length_a   1.000
_cell.length_b   1.000
_cell.length_c   1.000
_cell.angle_alpha   90.00
_cell.angle_beta   90.00
_cell.angle_gamma   90.00
#
_symmetry.space_group_name_H-M   'P 1'
#
loop_
_entity.id
_entity.type
_entity.pdbx_description
1 polymer ?
#
loop_
_entity_poly.entity_id
_entity_poly.type
_entity_poly.pdbx_seq_one_letter_code
_entity_poly.pdbx_strand_id
1 'polypeptide(L)'
;MYRITGKATNSVILTHEQVSRDHGCEKTDHPCTATLLEKLPDYLWSEGPTDVGFCNACKPVTFEVHHGHPIWQPQYPHKPAAAEGIKETIEGLVKSGVLEPSQSAWNTPILPVEKTGTGKYRMAHDLRKINDILVTTTVPVPNPYTTLTSLTPQQQWFTCIDLANAFFCLLLHKDLRDVFSFTYGNRQLRYTRLPQGFAPSPGIFNQVLKQALTGCSLPEGTTLIQYVDDILLASTSVESCLEATDTVLRRLAKTGFKVSKSKLQVARRQVSFLGRVLSGSGSGFSAAHRSSILHHPRPQNV
;
A
#
# COMPACT_ATOMS: atom_id res chain seq x y z
N MET A 1 -39.56 38.53 -71.51
CA MET A 1 -39.58 38.02 -70.12
C MET A 1 -38.52 36.92 -70.04
N TYR A 2 -37.35 37.21 -69.46
CA TYR A 2 -36.22 36.26 -69.43
C TYR A 2 -36.22 35.50 -68.09
N ARG A 3 -36.09 34.17 -68.15
CA ARG A 3 -36.00 33.29 -66.99
C ARG A 3 -34.57 32.77 -66.90
N ILE A 4 -33.83 33.20 -65.88
CA ILE A 4 -32.50 32.66 -65.57
C ILE A 4 -32.71 31.42 -64.70
N THR A 5 -32.22 30.27 -65.14
CA THR A 5 -32.19 29.04 -64.33
C THR A 5 -30.74 28.66 -64.05
N GLY A 6 -30.33 28.75 -62.78
CA GLY A 6 -29.04 28.26 -62.31
C GLY A 6 -29.20 26.89 -61.66
N LYS A 7 -28.37 25.91 -62.07
CA LYS A 7 -28.19 24.65 -61.33
C LYS A 7 -26.98 24.81 -60.42
N ALA A 8 -27.20 24.69 -59.11
CA ALA A 8 -26.11 24.56 -58.14
C ALA A 8 -25.91 23.06 -57.84
N THR A 9 -24.65 22.62 -57.93
CA THR A 9 -24.26 21.27 -57.54
C THR A 9 -23.43 21.37 -56.27
N ASN A 10 -23.98 20.92 -55.15
CA ASN A 10 -23.21 20.82 -53.90
C ASN A 10 -22.35 19.57 -53.95
N SER A 11 -21.03 19.72 -54.00
CA SER A 11 -20.09 18.63 -53.76
C SER A 11 -19.60 18.69 -52.31
N VAL A 12 -19.78 17.60 -51.58
CA VAL A 12 -19.22 17.42 -50.24
C VAL A 12 -17.95 16.59 -50.39
N ILE A 13 -16.80 17.17 -50.03
CA ILE A 13 -15.55 16.42 -49.93
C ILE A 13 -15.51 15.84 -48.51
N LEU A 14 -15.65 14.51 -48.41
CA LEU A 14 -15.46 13.80 -47.14
C LEU A 14 -13.96 13.67 -46.87
N THR A 15 -13.40 14.58 -46.08
CA THR A 15 -12.06 14.42 -45.51
C THR A 15 -12.11 13.40 -44.38
N HIS A 16 -11.58 12.21 -44.62
CA HIS A 16 -11.27 11.25 -43.56
C HIS A 16 -9.97 11.70 -42.86
N GLU A 17 -10.08 12.55 -41.85
CA GLU A 17 -9.02 12.65 -40.85
C GLU A 17 -9.17 11.50 -39.86
N GLN A 18 -8.21 10.58 -39.89
CA GLN A 18 -8.13 9.49 -38.93
C GLN A 18 -7.62 10.05 -37.60
N VAL A 19 -8.51 10.66 -36.81
CA VAL A 19 -8.18 11.06 -35.43
C VAL A 19 -8.06 9.78 -34.61
N SER A 20 -6.83 9.44 -34.18
CA SER A 20 -6.60 8.32 -33.27
C SER A 20 -7.29 8.61 -31.93
N ARG A 21 -8.46 8.01 -31.72
CA ARG A 21 -9.12 8.02 -30.41
C ARG A 21 -8.54 6.89 -29.58
N ASP A 22 -7.56 7.23 -28.75
CA ASP A 22 -6.96 6.27 -27.82
C ASP A 22 -7.81 6.16 -26.56
N HIS A 23 -8.80 5.28 -26.61
CA HIS A 23 -9.67 4.98 -25.47
C HIS A 23 -8.96 4.02 -24.51
N GLY A 24 -7.95 4.51 -23.78
CA GLY A 24 -7.23 3.68 -22.79
C GLY A 24 -6.00 4.30 -22.15
N CYS A 25 -5.35 5.28 -22.81
CA CYS A 25 -4.08 5.88 -22.35
C CYS A 25 -4.12 6.47 -20.94
N GLU A 26 -5.29 6.92 -20.47
CA GLU A 26 -5.37 7.59 -19.18
C GLU A 26 -4.94 6.70 -18.01
N LYS A 27 -5.13 5.38 -18.16
CA LYS A 27 -4.81 4.35 -17.15
C LYS A 27 -3.53 3.60 -17.45
N THR A 28 -2.84 3.87 -18.54
CA THR A 28 -1.58 3.22 -18.88
C THR A 28 -0.40 4.03 -18.37
N ASP A 29 0.66 3.34 -17.97
CA ASP A 29 1.92 4.01 -17.63
C ASP A 29 2.47 4.78 -18.82
N HIS A 30 3.14 5.91 -18.55
CA HIS A 30 3.79 6.68 -19.61
C HIS A 30 4.87 5.85 -20.33
N PRO A 31 5.11 6.00 -21.65
CA PRO A 31 6.12 5.22 -22.37
C PRO A 31 7.54 5.26 -21.77
N CYS A 32 7.93 6.37 -21.15
CA CYS A 32 9.23 6.51 -20.48
C CYS A 32 9.35 5.70 -19.17
N THR A 33 8.26 5.09 -18.69
CA THR A 33 8.24 4.32 -17.44
C THR A 33 9.22 3.16 -17.49
N ALA A 34 9.24 2.39 -18.58
CA ALA A 34 10.14 1.23 -18.70
C ALA A 34 11.60 1.64 -18.50
N THR A 35 12.03 2.67 -19.24
CA THR A 35 13.39 3.23 -19.14
C THR A 35 13.71 3.82 -17.78
N LEU A 36 12.73 4.40 -17.09
CA LEU A 36 12.91 4.89 -15.71
C LEU A 36 13.13 3.71 -14.74
N LEU A 37 12.28 2.69 -14.81
CA LEU A 37 12.32 1.55 -13.89
C LEU A 37 13.58 0.68 -14.09
N GLU A 38 14.11 0.59 -15.31
CA GLU A 38 15.38 -0.09 -15.62
C GLU A 38 16.61 0.56 -14.95
N LYS A 39 16.54 1.87 -14.64
CA LYS A 39 17.63 2.61 -13.99
C LYS A 39 17.59 2.53 -12.46
N LEU A 40 16.58 1.89 -11.90
CA LEU A 40 16.42 1.74 -10.46
C LEU A 40 17.04 0.42 -9.99
N PRO A 41 17.59 0.39 -8.77
CA PRO A 41 18.23 -0.82 -8.26
C PRO A 41 17.24 -1.98 -8.11
N ASP A 42 17.64 -3.18 -8.52
CA ASP A 42 16.76 -4.36 -8.48
C ASP A 42 16.27 -4.71 -7.06
N TYR A 43 17.11 -4.47 -6.05
CA TYR A 43 16.76 -4.74 -4.65
C TYR A 43 15.60 -3.88 -4.11
N LEU A 44 15.18 -2.82 -4.82
CA LEU A 44 13.99 -2.04 -4.48
C LEU A 44 12.71 -2.85 -4.63
N TRP A 45 12.68 -3.77 -5.60
CA TRP A 45 11.47 -4.50 -5.94
C TRP A 45 11.27 -5.66 -4.97
N SER A 46 10.02 -5.85 -4.55
CA SER A 46 9.63 -7.03 -3.77
C SER A 46 9.56 -8.25 -4.69
N GLU A 47 10.26 -9.31 -4.31
CA GLU A 47 10.30 -10.57 -5.07
C GLU A 47 9.19 -11.55 -4.69
N GLY A 48 8.47 -11.28 -3.59
CA GLY A 48 7.45 -12.20 -3.12
C GLY A 48 6.74 -11.76 -1.84
N PRO A 49 5.75 -12.56 -1.39
CA PRO A 49 4.89 -12.21 -0.27
C PRO A 49 5.62 -12.14 1.07
N THR A 50 6.80 -12.77 1.19
CA THR A 50 7.62 -12.75 2.42
C THR A 50 8.96 -12.05 2.23
N ASP A 51 9.18 -11.38 1.09
CA ASP A 51 10.33 -10.49 0.87
C ASP A 51 10.04 -9.16 1.58
N VAL A 52 10.94 -8.78 2.49
CA VAL A 52 10.75 -7.64 3.38
C VAL A 52 11.92 -6.69 3.31
N GLY A 53 11.63 -5.40 3.44
CA GLY A 53 12.66 -4.39 3.55
C GLY A 53 13.40 -4.43 4.90
N PHE A 54 14.40 -3.56 5.03
CA PHE A 54 15.06 -3.25 6.29
C PHE A 54 15.20 -1.73 6.39
N CYS A 55 14.34 -1.08 7.17
CA CYS A 55 14.45 0.37 7.33
C CYS A 55 15.66 0.70 8.19
N ASN A 56 16.66 1.35 7.58
CA ASN A 56 17.87 1.79 8.28
C ASN A 56 17.73 3.20 8.90
N ALA A 57 16.58 3.86 8.70
CA ALA A 57 16.35 5.24 9.10
C ALA A 57 15.76 5.39 10.51
N CYS A 58 15.45 4.29 11.21
CA CYS A 58 14.86 4.32 12.55
C CYS A 58 15.53 3.34 13.50
N LYS A 59 15.52 3.68 14.80
CA LYS A 59 15.86 2.75 15.87
C LYS A 59 14.79 1.65 15.97
N PRO A 60 15.10 0.49 16.59
CA PRO A 60 14.09 -0.52 16.87
C PRO A 60 12.91 0.08 17.65
N VAL A 61 11.70 -0.28 17.22
CA VAL A 61 10.44 0.21 17.76
C VAL A 61 10.26 -0.27 19.19
N THR A 62 9.88 0.67 20.05
CA THR A 62 9.51 0.45 21.45
C THR A 62 8.06 0.84 21.70
N PHE A 63 7.42 0.23 22.68
CA PHE A 63 6.09 0.56 23.17
C PHE A 63 5.96 0.10 24.62
N GLU A 64 4.95 0.62 25.30
CA GLU A 64 4.64 0.33 26.69
C GLU A 64 3.27 -0.34 26.80
N VAL A 65 3.21 -1.35 27.66
CA VAL A 65 1.98 -2.04 28.07
C VAL A 65 1.82 -1.88 29.57
N HIS A 66 0.58 -1.93 30.07
CA HIS A 66 0.31 -1.88 31.49
C HIS A 66 1.07 -3.01 32.21
N HIS A 67 1.71 -2.66 33.34
CA HIS A 67 2.43 -3.63 34.16
C HIS A 67 1.46 -4.72 34.65
N GLY A 68 1.71 -5.96 34.21
CA GLY A 68 0.88 -7.11 34.53
C GLY A 68 1.58 -8.41 34.14
N HIS A 69 0.97 -9.54 34.48
CA HIS A 69 1.46 -10.85 34.08
C HIS A 69 1.37 -11.04 32.55
N PRO A 70 2.26 -11.84 31.95
CA PRO A 70 2.18 -12.19 30.53
C PRO A 70 0.80 -12.71 30.13
N ILE A 71 0.30 -12.25 28.97
CA ILE A 71 -0.96 -12.76 28.41
C ILE A 71 -0.69 -14.11 27.75
N TRP A 72 -1.30 -15.16 28.29
CA TRP A 72 -1.36 -16.47 27.65
C TRP A 72 -2.76 -16.78 27.14
N GLN A 73 -2.90 -16.86 25.82
CA GLN A 73 -4.07 -17.37 25.14
C GLN A 73 -3.67 -18.59 24.32
N PRO A 74 -4.33 -19.75 24.49
CA PRO A 74 -4.03 -20.93 23.71
C PRO A 74 -4.31 -20.69 22.23
N GLN A 75 -3.54 -21.35 21.37
CA GLN A 75 -3.77 -21.34 19.93
C GLN A 75 -5.14 -21.96 19.62
N TYR A 76 -5.95 -21.27 18.81
CA TYR A 76 -7.22 -21.81 18.32
C TYR A 76 -6.98 -23.07 17.47
N PRO A 77 -7.85 -24.09 17.58
CA PRO A 77 -7.80 -25.23 16.68
C PRO A 77 -7.97 -24.79 15.22
N HIS A 78 -7.05 -25.21 14.36
CA HIS A 78 -7.13 -24.96 12.92
C HIS A 78 -7.66 -26.19 12.20
N LYS A 79 -8.47 -25.97 11.15
CA LYS A 79 -8.73 -27.03 10.16
C LYS A 79 -7.41 -27.40 9.48
N PRO A 80 -7.13 -28.68 9.19
CA PRO A 80 -5.85 -29.08 8.57
C PRO A 80 -5.50 -28.31 7.29
N ALA A 81 -6.46 -28.13 6.39
CA ALA A 81 -6.27 -27.36 5.16
C ALA A 81 -5.92 -25.88 5.41
N ALA A 82 -6.49 -25.27 6.46
CA ALA A 82 -6.25 -23.89 6.82
C ALA A 82 -4.87 -23.72 7.48
N ALA A 83 -4.45 -24.69 8.30
CA ALA A 83 -3.11 -24.72 8.90
C ALA A 83 -2.02 -24.90 7.84
N GLU A 84 -2.22 -25.78 6.86
CA GLU A 84 -1.31 -25.96 5.73
C GLU A 84 -1.29 -24.70 4.84
N GLY A 85 -2.45 -24.06 4.64
CA GLY A 85 -2.58 -22.85 3.81
C GLY A 85 -1.77 -21.64 4.29
N ILE A 86 -1.36 -21.59 5.56
CA ILE A 86 -0.50 -20.52 6.10
C ILE A 86 0.95 -20.97 6.33
N LYS A 87 1.27 -22.25 6.08
CA LYS A 87 2.59 -22.83 6.35
C LYS A 87 3.70 -22.12 5.58
N GLU A 88 3.53 -21.97 4.27
CA GLU A 88 4.50 -21.30 3.40
C GLU A 88 4.73 -19.84 3.84
N THR A 89 3.68 -19.16 4.30
CA THR A 89 3.80 -17.80 4.84
C THR A 89 4.67 -17.79 6.10
N ILE A 90 4.39 -18.68 7.05
CA ILE A 90 5.16 -18.76 8.30
C ILE A 90 6.61 -19.12 8.02
N GLU A 91 6.86 -20.14 7.19
CA GLU A 91 8.22 -20.57 6.84
C GLU A 91 8.99 -19.48 6.08
N GLY A 92 8.32 -18.78 5.16
CA GLY A 92 8.90 -17.64 4.45
C GLY A 92 9.24 -16.48 5.38
N LEU A 93 8.39 -16.19 6.37
CA LEU A 93 8.65 -15.16 7.39
C LEU A 93 9.74 -15.55 8.38
N VAL A 94 9.90 -16.84 8.69
CA VAL A 94 11.06 -17.34 9.46
C VAL A 94 12.35 -17.18 8.63
N LYS A 95 12.31 -17.57 7.35
CA LYS A 95 13.48 -17.45 6.44
C LYS A 95 13.91 -15.99 6.25
N SER A 96 12.98 -15.05 6.15
CA SER A 96 13.29 -13.62 6.05
C SER A 96 13.65 -12.97 7.40
N GLY A 97 13.63 -13.73 8.49
CA GLY A 97 13.97 -13.27 9.83
C GLY A 97 12.91 -12.36 10.46
N VAL A 98 11.70 -12.30 9.90
CA VAL A 98 10.55 -11.61 10.50
C VAL A 98 10.07 -12.34 11.75
N LEU A 99 10.13 -13.67 11.71
CA LEU A 99 9.80 -14.56 12.81
C LEU A 99 11.05 -15.29 13.30
N GLU A 100 11.12 -15.53 14.60
CA GLU A 100 12.15 -16.36 15.22
C GLU A 100 11.52 -17.33 16.24
N PRO A 101 12.17 -18.47 16.56
CA PRO A 101 11.75 -19.35 17.65
C PRO A 101 11.62 -18.60 18.97
N SER A 102 10.60 -18.95 19.75
CA SER A 102 10.30 -18.34 21.05
C SER A 102 10.16 -19.40 22.15
N GLN A 103 10.46 -19.01 23.38
CA GLN A 103 10.14 -19.73 24.62
C GLN A 103 9.62 -18.70 25.64
N SER A 104 8.51 -18.07 25.29
CA SER A 104 7.93 -16.94 26.00
C SER A 104 6.73 -17.37 26.84
N ALA A 105 6.56 -16.72 28.00
CA ALA A 105 5.35 -16.81 28.80
C ALA A 105 4.14 -16.09 28.17
N TRP A 106 4.35 -15.35 27.08
CA TRP A 106 3.30 -14.73 26.28
C TRP A 106 2.85 -15.67 25.18
N ASN A 107 1.55 -15.67 24.87
CA ASN A 107 1.04 -16.32 23.68
C ASN A 107 -0.30 -15.68 23.26
N THR A 108 -0.43 -15.35 21.98
CA THR A 108 -1.73 -14.94 21.39
C THR A 108 -1.98 -15.69 20.08
N PRO A 109 -3.23 -16.07 19.78
CA PRO A 109 -3.53 -17.01 18.71
C PRO A 109 -3.44 -16.36 17.34
N ILE A 110 -3.10 -17.16 16.33
CA ILE A 110 -3.18 -16.78 14.93
C ILE A 110 -4.38 -17.44 14.25
N LEU A 111 -4.90 -16.80 13.21
CA LEU A 111 -6.05 -17.25 12.42
C LEU A 111 -5.65 -17.31 10.93
N PRO A 112 -5.83 -18.47 10.28
CA PRO A 112 -5.89 -18.53 8.83
C PRO A 112 -7.17 -17.86 8.36
N VAL A 113 -7.04 -16.80 7.57
CA VAL A 113 -8.17 -16.10 6.94
C VAL A 113 -8.13 -16.39 5.46
N GLU A 114 -9.22 -16.90 4.90
CA GLU A 114 -9.29 -17.15 3.47
C GLU A 114 -9.35 -15.81 2.71
N LYS A 115 -8.54 -15.69 1.65
CA LYS A 115 -8.67 -14.60 0.69
C LYS A 115 -9.85 -14.95 -0.23
N THR A 116 -10.93 -14.20 -0.06
CA THR A 116 -12.22 -14.40 -0.72
C THR A 116 -12.05 -14.71 -2.22
N GLY A 117 -12.63 -15.84 -2.64
CA GLY A 117 -12.65 -16.25 -4.05
C GLY A 117 -11.34 -16.83 -4.60
N THR A 118 -10.33 -17.08 -3.75
CA THR A 118 -9.03 -17.61 -4.22
C THR A 118 -8.64 -18.96 -3.63
N GLY A 119 -9.29 -19.42 -2.56
CA GLY A 119 -8.89 -20.62 -1.81
C GLY A 119 -7.54 -20.51 -1.08
N LYS A 120 -6.86 -19.37 -1.17
CA LYS A 120 -5.58 -19.09 -0.48
C LYS A 120 -5.84 -18.53 0.91
N TYR A 121 -4.97 -18.84 1.86
CA TYR A 121 -5.05 -18.33 3.23
C TYR A 121 -4.02 -17.24 3.50
N ARG A 122 -4.37 -16.28 4.35
CA ARG A 122 -3.45 -15.33 4.98
C ARG A 122 -3.38 -15.61 6.48
N MET A 123 -2.21 -15.42 7.06
CA MET A 123 -2.04 -15.43 8.51
C MET A 123 -2.52 -14.07 9.07
N ALA A 124 -3.44 -14.11 10.03
CA ALA A 124 -3.82 -12.95 10.84
C ALA A 124 -3.47 -13.24 12.30
N HIS A 125 -2.76 -12.35 12.98
CA HIS A 125 -2.45 -12.48 14.41
C HIS A 125 -3.52 -11.75 15.22
N ASP A 126 -4.19 -12.45 16.13
CA ASP A 126 -5.17 -11.84 17.03
C ASP A 126 -4.47 -11.09 18.18
N LEU A 127 -4.18 -9.83 17.91
CA LEU A 127 -3.52 -8.94 18.85
C LEU A 127 -4.50 -8.12 19.70
N ARG A 128 -5.80 -8.45 19.72
CA ARG A 128 -6.80 -7.67 20.47
C ARG A 128 -6.44 -7.52 21.95
N LYS A 129 -6.16 -8.63 22.64
CA LYS A 129 -5.77 -8.55 24.06
C LYS A 129 -4.43 -7.84 24.30
N ILE A 130 -3.52 -7.85 23.32
CA ILE A 130 -2.29 -7.06 23.41
C ILE A 130 -2.62 -5.57 23.27
N ASN A 131 -3.47 -5.22 22.32
CA ASN A 131 -3.91 -3.85 22.09
C ASN A 131 -4.69 -3.28 23.29
N ASP A 132 -5.49 -4.10 23.98
CA ASP A 132 -6.27 -3.70 25.15
C ASP A 132 -5.42 -3.28 26.36
N ILE A 133 -4.16 -3.75 26.43
CA ILE A 133 -3.24 -3.43 27.54
C ILE A 133 -2.20 -2.37 27.17
N LEU A 134 -2.28 -1.75 26.00
CA LEU A 134 -1.31 -0.74 25.58
C LEU A 134 -1.46 0.55 26.39
N VAL A 135 -0.33 1.06 26.87
CA VAL A 135 -0.20 2.42 27.42
C VAL A 135 0.17 3.40 26.30
N THR A 136 1.01 2.96 25.36
CA THR A 136 1.41 3.77 24.21
C THR A 136 0.20 4.11 23.34
N THR A 137 -0.07 5.40 23.20
CA THR A 137 -1.16 5.90 22.35
C THR A 137 -0.82 5.76 20.88
N THR A 138 -1.84 5.54 20.07
CA THR A 138 -1.69 5.51 18.61
C THR A 138 -1.41 6.92 18.09
N VAL A 139 -0.42 7.03 17.21
CA VAL A 139 -0.20 8.27 16.47
C VAL A 139 -1.30 8.40 15.42
N PRO A 140 -2.06 9.51 15.39
CA PRO A 140 -3.10 9.69 14.39
C PRO A 140 -2.48 9.76 12.99
N VAL A 141 -3.00 8.92 12.09
CA VAL A 141 -2.75 9.05 10.65
C VAL A 141 -3.77 10.04 10.10
N PRO A 142 -3.36 11.09 9.37
CA PRO A 142 -4.28 12.04 8.78
C PRO A 142 -5.34 11.34 7.94
N ASN A 143 -6.58 11.86 7.97
CA ASN A 143 -7.65 11.31 7.16
C ASN A 143 -7.23 11.39 5.68
N PRO A 144 -7.28 10.27 4.93
CA PRO A 144 -6.77 10.24 3.56
C PRO A 144 -7.47 11.25 2.64
N TYR A 145 -8.74 11.54 2.90
CA TYR A 145 -9.52 12.52 2.14
C TYR A 145 -9.09 13.96 2.44
N THR A 146 -8.68 14.25 3.67
CA THR A 146 -8.11 15.57 4.00
C THR A 146 -6.74 15.77 3.36
N THR A 147 -5.95 14.71 3.20
CA THR A 147 -4.66 14.83 2.51
C THR A 147 -4.85 15.06 1.02
N LEU A 148 -5.91 14.52 0.41
CA LEU A 148 -6.21 14.73 -1.01
C LEU A 148 -6.71 16.16 -1.33
N THR A 149 -7.15 16.96 -0.36
CA THR A 149 -7.57 18.36 -0.63
C THR A 149 -6.40 19.28 -0.94
N SER A 150 -5.15 18.86 -0.68
CA SER A 150 -3.97 19.62 -1.09
C SER A 150 -3.66 19.51 -2.58
N LEU A 151 -4.39 18.68 -3.32
CA LEU A 151 -4.22 18.54 -4.77
C LEU A 151 -4.92 19.69 -5.50
N THR A 152 -4.24 20.21 -6.52
CA THR A 152 -4.77 21.29 -7.36
C THR A 152 -5.24 20.74 -8.72
N PRO A 153 -6.24 21.35 -9.39
CA PRO A 153 -6.69 20.93 -10.72
C PRO A 153 -5.60 20.94 -11.80
N GLN A 154 -4.53 21.71 -11.60
CA GLN A 154 -3.37 21.79 -12.48
C GLN A 154 -2.51 20.51 -12.42
N GLN A 155 -2.59 19.74 -11.33
CA GLN A 155 -1.85 18.50 -11.16
C GLN A 155 -2.63 17.36 -11.82
N GLN A 156 -2.20 17.00 -13.03
CA GLN A 156 -2.93 16.06 -13.88
C GLN A 156 -2.12 14.79 -14.20
N TRP A 157 -0.92 14.67 -13.64
CA TRP A 157 -0.04 13.51 -13.79
C TRP A 157 0.21 12.88 -12.43
N PHE A 158 -0.02 11.58 -12.33
CA PHE A 158 -0.02 10.88 -11.05
C PHE A 158 0.86 9.63 -11.07
N THR A 159 1.58 9.42 -9.98
CA THR A 159 2.23 8.14 -9.69
C THR A 159 1.75 7.60 -8.36
N CYS A 160 1.27 6.35 -8.32
CA CYS A 160 0.96 5.63 -7.09
C CYS A 160 2.05 4.57 -6.83
N ILE A 161 2.53 4.54 -5.58
CA ILE A 161 3.54 3.60 -5.09
C ILE A 161 2.96 2.86 -3.88
N ASP A 162 2.92 1.53 -3.97
CA ASP A 162 2.50 0.63 -2.90
C ASP A 162 3.75 -0.04 -2.30
N LEU A 163 3.99 0.17 -1.01
CA LEU A 163 5.11 -0.45 -0.31
C LEU A 163 4.77 -1.90 0.06
N ALA A 164 5.66 -2.82 -0.30
CA ALA A 164 5.48 -4.24 0.00
C ALA A 164 5.91 -4.55 1.43
N ASN A 165 5.08 -5.30 2.16
CA ASN A 165 5.37 -5.76 3.52
C ASN A 165 5.86 -4.66 4.47
N ALA A 166 5.28 -3.46 4.31
CA ALA A 166 5.69 -2.21 4.93
C ALA A 166 6.10 -2.35 6.41
N PHE A 167 5.22 -2.83 7.29
CA PHE A 167 5.52 -2.90 8.73
C PHE A 167 6.72 -3.79 9.06
N PHE A 168 6.93 -4.88 8.30
CA PHE A 168 8.03 -5.80 8.55
C PHE A 168 9.41 -5.21 8.27
N CYS A 169 9.50 -4.02 7.64
CA CYS A 169 10.78 -3.35 7.49
C CYS A 169 11.30 -2.76 8.81
N LEU A 170 10.42 -2.56 9.81
CA LEU A 170 10.77 -1.96 11.11
C LEU A 170 11.11 -3.05 12.14
N LEU A 171 12.28 -2.94 12.77
CA LEU A 171 12.68 -3.83 13.85
C LEU A 171 11.88 -3.55 15.12
N LEU A 172 11.55 -4.57 15.88
CA LEU A 172 11.14 -4.46 17.28
C LEU A 172 12.35 -4.49 18.20
N HIS A 173 12.30 -3.70 19.27
CA HIS A 173 13.25 -3.83 20.37
C HIS A 173 13.20 -5.25 20.95
N LYS A 174 14.37 -5.82 21.27
CA LYS A 174 14.51 -7.23 21.67
C LYS A 174 13.62 -7.59 22.87
N ASP A 175 13.57 -6.70 23.85
CA ASP A 175 12.83 -6.91 25.11
C ASP A 175 11.30 -6.95 24.93
N LEU A 176 10.79 -6.48 23.79
CA LEU A 176 9.35 -6.40 23.51
C LEU A 176 8.88 -7.49 22.55
N ARG A 177 9.79 -8.27 21.95
CA ARG A 177 9.45 -9.32 20.97
C ARG A 177 8.55 -10.39 21.56
N ASP A 178 8.78 -10.73 22.82
CA ASP A 178 8.04 -11.78 23.52
C ASP A 178 6.55 -11.49 23.59
N VAL A 179 6.14 -10.22 23.68
CA VAL A 179 4.73 -9.78 23.69
C VAL A 179 3.96 -10.31 22.48
N PHE A 180 4.63 -10.49 21.34
CA PHE A 180 4.04 -10.96 20.09
C PHE A 180 4.32 -12.44 19.82
N SER A 181 4.51 -13.24 20.87
CA SER A 181 4.65 -14.69 20.71
C SER A 181 3.32 -15.36 20.35
N PHE A 182 3.39 -16.40 19.53
CA PHE A 182 2.25 -17.24 19.15
C PHE A 182 2.70 -18.68 18.90
N THR A 183 1.75 -19.61 18.92
CA THR A 183 2.01 -21.03 18.66
C THR A 183 1.48 -21.43 17.29
N TYR A 184 2.29 -22.16 16.53
CA TYR A 184 1.88 -22.79 15.27
C TYR A 184 2.34 -24.25 15.24
N GLY A 185 1.40 -25.19 15.17
CA GLY A 185 1.70 -26.60 15.38
C GLY A 185 2.31 -26.83 16.76
N ASN A 186 3.48 -27.48 16.80
CA ASN A 186 4.18 -27.82 18.05
C ASN A 186 5.32 -26.85 18.39
N ARG A 187 5.37 -25.66 17.76
CA ARG A 187 6.42 -24.66 18.00
C ARG A 187 5.84 -23.30 18.34
N GLN A 188 6.53 -22.58 19.21
CA GLN A 188 6.25 -21.18 19.51
C GLN A 188 7.21 -20.29 18.70
N LEU A 189 6.67 -19.23 18.13
CA LEU A 189 7.39 -18.23 17.34
C LEU A 189 7.08 -16.85 17.91
N ARG A 190 7.95 -15.88 17.66
CA ARG A 190 7.72 -14.46 17.98
C ARG A 190 8.21 -13.56 16.85
N TYR A 191 7.67 -12.36 16.80
CA TYR A 191 8.08 -11.36 15.80
C TYR A 191 9.38 -10.66 16.20
N THR A 192 10.28 -10.49 15.24
CA THR A 192 11.45 -9.59 15.36
C THR A 192 11.17 -8.21 14.75
N ARG A 193 10.08 -8.10 13.98
CA ARG A 193 9.63 -6.92 13.23
C ARG A 193 8.26 -6.48 13.67
N LEU A 194 7.91 -5.24 13.38
CA LEU A 194 6.61 -4.67 13.74
C LEU A 194 5.46 -5.47 13.08
N PRO A 195 4.58 -6.12 13.86
CA PRO A 195 3.57 -7.02 13.32
C PRO A 195 2.36 -6.26 12.73
N GLN A 196 1.68 -6.92 11.80
CA GLN A 196 0.35 -6.52 11.34
C GLN A 196 -0.69 -6.82 12.42
N GLY A 197 -1.68 -5.92 12.59
CA GLY A 197 -2.73 -6.06 13.61
C GLY A 197 -2.41 -5.40 14.96
N PHE A 198 -1.18 -4.97 15.18
CA PHE A 198 -0.80 -4.15 16.34
C PHE A 198 -1.27 -2.72 16.13
N ALA A 199 -2.05 -2.19 17.08
CA ALA A 199 -2.77 -0.93 16.90
C ALA A 199 -1.87 0.29 16.59
N PRO A 200 -0.68 0.44 17.22
CA PRO A 200 0.26 1.50 16.88
C PRO A 200 0.99 1.33 15.53
N SER A 201 0.97 0.15 14.91
CA SER A 201 1.78 -0.13 13.71
C SER A 201 1.58 0.88 12.57
N PRO A 202 0.35 1.24 12.16
CA PRO A 202 0.15 2.20 11.08
C PRO A 202 0.71 3.59 11.41
N GLY A 203 0.50 4.06 12.64
CA GLY A 203 0.96 5.38 13.09
C GLY A 203 2.49 5.47 13.15
N ILE A 204 3.12 4.46 13.75
CA ILE A 204 4.59 4.34 13.82
C ILE A 204 5.18 4.29 12.42
N PHE A 205 4.65 3.42 11.55
CA PHE A 205 5.13 3.29 10.19
C PHE A 205 4.98 4.59 9.39
N ASN A 206 3.83 5.25 9.50
CA ASN A 206 3.58 6.51 8.80
C ASN A 206 4.59 7.59 9.21
N GLN A 207 4.94 7.68 10.50
CA GLN A 207 5.98 8.61 10.97
C GLN A 207 7.37 8.25 10.45
N VAL A 208 7.76 6.98 10.49
CA VAL A 208 9.07 6.53 10.00
C VAL A 208 9.19 6.79 8.50
N LEU A 209 8.16 6.47 7.71
CA LEU A 209 8.18 6.74 6.27
C LEU A 209 8.19 8.25 5.98
N LYS A 210 7.47 9.08 6.76
CA LYS A 210 7.54 10.54 6.62
C LYS A 210 8.95 11.08 6.88
N GLN A 211 9.62 10.58 7.92
CA GLN A 211 11.01 10.93 8.21
C GLN A 211 11.95 10.44 7.10
N ALA A 212 11.75 9.21 6.61
CA ALA A 212 12.53 8.65 5.52
C ALA A 212 12.40 9.50 4.24
N LEU A 213 11.21 10.02 3.94
CA LEU A 213 10.97 10.88 2.77
C LEU A 213 11.33 12.37 3.00
N THR A 214 11.67 12.75 4.24
CA THR A 214 12.10 14.12 4.55
C THR A 214 13.40 14.44 3.81
N GLY A 215 13.45 15.60 3.15
CA GLY A 215 14.59 16.05 2.36
C GLY A 215 14.59 15.57 0.90
N CYS A 216 13.57 14.85 0.44
CA CYS A 216 13.34 14.67 -1.00
C CYS A 216 12.98 16.03 -1.63
N SER A 217 13.89 16.58 -2.42
CA SER A 217 13.59 17.75 -3.26
C SER A 217 12.69 17.27 -4.40
N LEU A 218 11.43 17.71 -4.38
CA LEU A 218 10.49 17.40 -5.45
C LEU A 218 10.47 18.55 -6.46
N PRO A 219 10.27 18.26 -7.76
CA PRO A 219 10.11 19.30 -8.77
C PRO A 219 8.95 20.25 -8.45
N GLU A 220 9.05 21.50 -8.92
CA GLU A 220 7.97 22.48 -8.77
C GLU A 220 6.65 21.96 -9.36
N GLY A 221 5.53 22.28 -8.69
CA GLY A 221 4.22 21.78 -9.08
C GLY A 221 3.95 20.32 -8.68
N THR A 222 4.86 19.67 -7.95
CA THR A 222 4.66 18.30 -7.44
C THR A 222 4.25 18.29 -5.97
N THR A 223 3.17 17.56 -5.67
CA THR A 223 2.72 17.25 -4.31
C THR A 223 2.94 15.77 -4.04
N LEU A 224 3.54 15.45 -2.89
CA LEU A 224 3.62 14.09 -2.35
C LEU A 224 2.58 13.92 -1.25
N ILE A 225 1.73 12.92 -1.41
CA ILE A 225 0.73 12.49 -0.45
C ILE A 225 1.12 11.11 0.04
N GLN A 226 1.21 10.96 1.36
CA GLN A 226 1.52 9.69 2.01
C GLN A 226 0.35 9.28 2.89
N TYR A 227 -0.02 8.01 2.83
CA TYR A 227 -0.98 7.41 3.74
C TYR A 227 -0.53 6.00 4.12
N VAL A 228 0.07 5.86 5.31
CA VAL A 228 0.65 4.59 5.78
C VAL A 228 1.66 4.05 4.76
N ASP A 229 1.33 2.99 4.01
CA ASP A 229 2.14 2.30 3.01
C ASP A 229 1.86 2.71 1.56
N ASP A 230 0.84 3.54 1.33
CA ASP A 230 0.50 4.11 0.03
C ASP A 230 1.11 5.51 -0.15
N ILE A 231 1.78 5.74 -1.28
CA ILE A 231 2.31 7.05 -1.67
C ILE A 231 1.71 7.46 -3.02
N LEU A 232 1.27 8.71 -3.11
CA LEU A 232 0.82 9.36 -4.33
C LEU A 232 1.72 10.56 -4.62
N LEU A 233 2.20 10.65 -5.85
CA LEU A 233 2.79 11.85 -6.42
C LEU A 233 1.80 12.44 -7.41
N ALA A 234 1.59 13.74 -7.32
CA ALA A 234 0.73 14.49 -8.24
C ALA A 234 1.49 15.69 -8.77
N SER A 235 1.64 15.80 -10.09
CA SER A 235 2.47 16.80 -10.74
C SER A 235 1.73 17.49 -11.88
N THR A 236 2.13 18.71 -12.18
CA THR A 236 1.56 19.53 -13.27
C THR A 236 2.01 19.07 -14.66
N SER A 237 3.20 18.48 -14.77
CA SER A 237 3.74 17.95 -16.02
C SER A 237 4.14 16.48 -15.88
N VAL A 238 4.32 15.79 -17.02
CA VAL A 238 4.75 14.39 -17.03
C VAL A 238 6.22 14.26 -16.64
N GLU A 239 7.05 15.22 -17.05
CA GLU A 239 8.48 15.29 -16.78
C GLU A 239 8.72 15.42 -15.27
N SER A 240 8.03 16.37 -14.62
CA SER A 240 8.07 16.56 -13.17
C SER A 240 7.54 15.32 -12.42
N CYS A 241 6.51 14.65 -12.93
CA CYS A 241 6.00 13.41 -12.35
C CYS A 241 7.03 12.27 -12.40
N LEU A 242 7.69 12.09 -13.55
CA LEU A 242 8.72 11.06 -13.73
C LEU A 242 9.96 11.36 -12.88
N GLU A 243 10.41 12.61 -12.83
CA GLU A 243 11.55 13.03 -11.99
C GLU A 243 11.25 12.84 -10.49
N ALA A 244 10.06 13.22 -10.04
CA ALA A 244 9.61 12.96 -8.68
C ALA A 244 9.54 11.46 -8.37
N THR A 245 9.07 10.66 -9.33
CA THR A 245 8.97 9.20 -9.21
C THR A 245 10.36 8.57 -9.03
N ASP A 246 11.33 8.94 -9.87
CA ASP A 246 12.72 8.46 -9.76
C ASP A 246 13.31 8.87 -8.40
N THR A 247 13.14 10.13 -8.00
CA THR A 247 13.64 10.67 -6.73
C THR A 247 13.11 9.88 -5.53
N VAL A 248 11.79 9.65 -5.48
CA VAL A 248 11.14 8.95 -4.37
C VAL A 248 11.51 7.48 -4.35
N LEU A 249 11.52 6.80 -5.51
CA LEU A 249 11.88 5.38 -5.58
C LEU A 249 13.35 5.14 -5.18
N ARG A 250 14.27 6.01 -5.60
CA ARG A 250 15.68 5.96 -5.14
C ARG A 250 15.80 6.20 -3.65
N ARG A 251 15.02 7.13 -3.09
CA ARG A 251 15.00 7.37 -1.64
C ARG A 251 14.50 6.14 -0.87
N LEU A 252 13.41 5.53 -1.32
CA LEU A 252 12.86 4.31 -0.73
C LEU A 252 13.88 3.17 -0.78
N ALA A 253 14.56 2.98 -1.92
CA ALA A 253 15.63 2.00 -2.07
C ALA A 253 16.78 2.26 -1.06
N LYS A 254 17.26 3.50 -0.96
CA LYS A 254 18.35 3.89 -0.06
C LYS A 254 18.00 3.68 1.42
N THR A 255 16.74 3.89 1.77
CA THR A 255 16.23 3.73 3.14
C THR A 255 15.80 2.29 3.45
N GLY A 256 15.86 1.40 2.46
CA GLY A 256 15.66 -0.05 2.61
C GLY A 256 14.20 -0.50 2.57
N PHE A 257 13.30 0.32 2.04
CA PHE A 257 11.92 -0.12 1.76
C PHE A 257 11.86 -0.95 0.48
N LYS A 258 10.84 -1.80 0.40
CA LYS A 258 10.51 -2.61 -0.78
C LYS A 258 9.23 -2.10 -1.42
N VAL A 259 9.16 -2.11 -2.75
CA VAL A 259 8.02 -1.63 -3.54
C VAL A 259 7.38 -2.79 -4.30
N SER A 260 6.04 -2.82 -4.34
CA SER A 260 5.30 -3.76 -5.17
C SER A 260 5.29 -3.29 -6.63
N LYS A 261 6.23 -3.79 -7.44
CA LYS A 261 6.39 -3.38 -8.85
C LYS A 261 5.10 -3.61 -9.67
N SER A 262 4.35 -4.67 -9.39
CA SER A 262 3.11 -5.01 -10.11
C SER A 262 1.92 -4.11 -9.78
N LYS A 263 1.96 -3.39 -8.65
CA LYS A 263 0.91 -2.43 -8.25
C LYS A 263 1.26 -0.98 -8.56
N LEU A 264 2.47 -0.73 -9.05
CA LEU A 264 2.94 0.59 -9.41
C LEU A 264 2.05 1.17 -10.52
N GLN A 265 1.72 2.44 -10.41
CA GLN A 265 1.05 3.21 -11.46
C GLN A 265 1.93 4.44 -11.68
N VAL A 266 2.61 4.56 -12.82
CA VAL A 266 3.65 5.58 -13.05
C VAL A 266 3.22 6.57 -14.11
N ALA A 267 3.24 7.86 -13.73
CA ALA A 267 2.98 8.99 -14.60
C ALA A 267 1.72 8.80 -15.47
N ARG A 268 0.61 8.41 -14.82
CA ARG A 268 -0.70 8.23 -15.46
C ARG A 268 -1.55 9.49 -15.35
N ARG A 269 -2.52 9.65 -16.26
CA ARG A 269 -3.54 10.72 -16.17
C ARG A 269 -4.69 10.36 -15.24
N GLN A 270 -4.86 9.06 -14.97
CA GLN A 270 -5.85 8.51 -14.07
C GLN A 270 -5.26 7.36 -13.24
N VAL A 271 -5.40 7.42 -11.92
CA VAL A 271 -4.90 6.40 -10.99
C VAL A 271 -5.96 5.98 -9.98
N SER A 272 -5.81 4.77 -9.46
CA SER A 272 -6.54 4.33 -8.26
C SER A 272 -5.67 4.56 -7.02
N PHE A 273 -6.20 5.28 -6.04
CA PHE A 273 -5.53 5.58 -4.78
C PHE A 273 -6.54 5.60 -3.63
N LEU A 274 -6.31 4.81 -2.57
CA LEU A 274 -7.16 4.75 -1.37
C LEU A 274 -8.65 4.54 -1.66
N GLY A 275 -8.96 3.65 -2.60
CA GLY A 275 -10.34 3.34 -3.01
C GLY A 275 -11.02 4.42 -3.87
N ARG A 276 -10.31 5.47 -4.25
CA ARG A 276 -10.75 6.51 -5.19
C ARG A 276 -10.07 6.37 -6.53
N VAL A 277 -10.69 6.97 -7.53
CA VAL A 277 -10.11 7.24 -8.84
C VAL A 277 -9.78 8.73 -8.89
N LEU A 278 -8.53 9.06 -9.15
CA LEU A 278 -8.03 10.41 -9.33
C LEU A 278 -7.76 10.64 -10.81
N SER A 279 -8.20 11.78 -11.35
CA SER A 279 -7.91 12.21 -12.73
C SER A 279 -7.84 13.74 -12.81
N GLY A 280 -7.36 14.27 -13.95
CA GLY A 280 -7.35 15.72 -14.20
C GLY A 280 -8.74 16.38 -14.23
N SER A 281 -9.82 15.60 -14.27
CA SER A 281 -11.22 16.04 -14.19
C SER A 281 -11.81 16.00 -12.77
N GLY A 282 -11.05 15.54 -11.77
CA GLY A 282 -11.46 15.49 -10.36
C GLY A 282 -11.22 14.15 -9.68
N SER A 283 -11.81 13.96 -8.50
CA SER A 283 -11.73 12.70 -7.75
C SER A 283 -13.11 12.09 -7.52
N GLY A 284 -13.21 10.76 -7.65
CA GLY A 284 -14.45 10.02 -7.39
C GLY A 284 -14.19 8.68 -6.72
N PHE A 285 -15.22 8.05 -6.17
CA PHE A 285 -15.09 6.68 -5.65
C PHE A 285 -14.84 5.68 -6.77
N SER A 286 -13.95 4.71 -6.54
CA SER A 286 -13.79 3.57 -7.44
C SER A 286 -15.07 2.73 -7.52
N ALA A 287 -15.27 2.03 -8.63
CA ALA A 287 -16.42 1.14 -8.79
C ALA A 287 -16.51 0.09 -7.67
N ALA A 288 -15.35 -0.43 -7.23
CA ALA A 288 -15.26 -1.38 -6.12
C ALA A 288 -15.75 -0.76 -4.80
N HIS A 289 -15.28 0.45 -4.46
CA HIS A 289 -15.68 1.14 -3.22
C HIS A 289 -17.16 1.56 -3.25
N ARG A 290 -17.68 1.98 -4.42
CA ARG A 290 -19.12 2.23 -4.58
C ARG A 290 -19.91 0.96 -4.35
N SER A 291 -19.47 -0.15 -4.94
CA SER A 291 -20.14 -1.44 -4.78
C SER A 291 -20.17 -1.92 -3.33
N SER A 292 -19.08 -1.76 -2.59
CA SER A 292 -19.02 -2.17 -1.17
C SER A 292 -19.99 -1.39 -0.28
N ILE A 293 -20.27 -0.12 -0.60
CA ILE A 293 -21.26 0.69 0.13
C ILE A 293 -22.68 0.31 -0.30
N LEU A 294 -22.94 0.27 -1.62
CA LEU A 294 -24.28 0.05 -2.17
C LEU A 294 -24.84 -1.35 -1.86
N HIS A 295 -23.96 -2.35 -1.74
CA HIS A 295 -24.34 -3.74 -1.47
C HIS A 295 -24.05 -4.15 -0.02
N HIS A 296 -23.72 -3.19 0.87
CA HIS A 296 -23.56 -3.52 2.28
C HIS A 296 -24.92 -3.97 2.84
N PRO A 297 -25.01 -5.16 3.47
CA PRO A 297 -26.26 -5.60 4.06
C PRO A 297 -26.70 -4.61 5.14
N ARG A 298 -28.02 -4.38 5.24
CA ARG A 298 -28.60 -3.50 6.25
C ARG A 298 -28.16 -3.99 7.65
N PRO A 299 -27.57 -3.13 8.50
CA PRO A 299 -27.19 -3.53 9.85
C PRO A 299 -28.43 -4.00 10.63
N GLN A 300 -28.34 -5.17 11.26
CA GLN A 300 -29.44 -5.81 12.00
C GLN A 300 -29.25 -5.77 13.52
N ASN A 301 -28.09 -5.33 14.00
CA ASN A 301 -27.78 -5.27 15.43
C ASN A 301 -27.90 -3.81 15.91
N VAL A 302 -28.61 -3.64 17.03
CA VAL A 302 -28.73 -2.39 17.79
C VAL A 302 -27.65 -2.35 18.86
#